data_AF-A0A016UIC3-F1
#
_entry.id   AF-A0A016UIC3-F1
#
_cell.length_a   1.000
_cell.length_b   1.000
_cell.length_c   1.000
_cell.angle_alpha   90.00
_cell.angle_beta   90.00
_cell.angle_gamma   90.00
#
_symmetry.space_group_name_H-M   'P 1'
#
loop_
_entity.id
_entity.type
_entity.pdbx_description
1 polymer ?
#
loop_
_entity_poly.entity_id
_entity_poly.type
_entity_poly.pdbx_seq_one_letter_code
_entity_poly.pdbx_strand_id
1 'polypeptide(L)'
;MRIVILLTTLTGFVLTEDPSCTPSKIWLDVVIVIDTSVGMSNAGVTQVLADISSVFGETIIAQGEGEHSRVAVVTYDSKAEVRHSLTDFKSTEEMMEAIWDIPCSSETVSNLKAYDKGCKPHGVTSPVVLA
;
A
#
# COMPACT_ATOMS: atom_id res chain seq x y z
N MET A 1 -5.11 25.48 14.91
CA MET A 1 -3.75 25.99 14.65
C MET A 1 -3.87 27.24 13.80
N ARG A 2 -3.41 28.41 14.28
CA ARG A 2 -3.46 29.69 13.55
C ARG A 2 -2.03 30.03 13.14
N ILE A 3 -1.79 30.16 11.83
CA ILE A 3 -0.48 30.53 11.28
C ILE A 3 -0.54 32.01 10.90
N VAL A 4 0.34 32.81 11.51
CA VAL A 4 0.59 34.21 11.16
C VAL A 4 2.01 34.27 10.61
N ILE A 5 2.16 34.58 9.33
CA ILE A 5 3.48 34.72 8.69
C ILE A 5 3.86 36.20 8.72
N LEU A 6 4.86 36.53 9.54
CA LEU A 6 5.47 37.85 9.58
C LEU A 6 6.57 37.90 8.50
N LEU A 7 6.40 38.75 7.48
CA LEU A 7 7.36 38.91 6.40
C LEU A 7 8.45 39.91 6.82
N THR A 8 9.63 39.43 7.22
CA THR A 8 10.82 40.26 7.41
C THR A 8 11.92 39.83 6.44
N THR A 9 12.31 40.80 5.59
CA THR A 9 13.54 40.96 4.78
C THR A 9 14.23 39.73 4.17
N LEU A 10 14.37 39.84 2.85
CA LEU A 10 15.09 39.00 1.90
C LEU A 10 16.49 38.52 2.36
N THR A 11 16.55 37.31 2.92
CA THR A 11 17.75 36.45 2.90
C THR A 11 17.26 35.03 2.66
N GLY A 12 17.65 34.45 1.51
CA GLY A 12 17.56 33.03 1.16
C GLY A 12 16.28 32.31 1.59
N PHE A 13 15.37 32.07 0.63
CA PHE A 13 14.35 31.05 0.80
C PHE A 13 15.03 29.67 0.84
N VAL A 14 15.45 29.27 2.04
CA VAL A 14 15.79 27.87 2.31
C VAL A 14 14.46 27.14 2.33
N LEU A 15 14.19 26.34 1.30
CA LEU A 15 13.22 25.27 1.40
C LEU A 15 13.75 24.33 2.49
N THR A 16 13.38 24.58 3.75
CA THR A 16 13.49 23.53 4.76
C THR A 16 12.49 22.48 4.32
N GLU A 17 12.96 21.36 3.78
CA GLU A 17 12.11 20.18 3.63
C GLU A 17 11.42 19.97 4.97
N ASP A 18 10.10 19.98 4.96
CA ASP A 18 9.34 19.75 6.19
C ASP A 18 9.68 18.32 6.64
N PRO A 19 10.34 18.10 7.79
CA PRO A 19 10.72 16.77 8.23
C PRO A 19 9.50 15.88 8.53
N SER A 20 8.29 16.43 8.50
CA SER A 20 7.04 15.67 8.53
C SER A 20 6.71 14.94 7.22
N CYS A 21 7.34 15.34 6.10
CA CYS A 21 7.13 14.75 4.78
C CYS A 21 8.22 13.73 4.39
N THR A 22 9.02 13.25 5.35
CA THR A 22 9.96 12.15 5.10
C THR A 22 9.18 10.82 5.04
N PRO A 23 9.15 10.10 3.91
CA PRO A 23 8.39 8.84 3.77
C PRO A 23 8.72 7.82 4.87
N SER A 24 9.97 7.79 5.31
CA SER A 24 10.48 6.90 6.38
C SER A 24 9.85 7.13 7.76
N LYS A 25 9.14 8.25 7.96
CA LYS A 25 8.50 8.64 9.23
C LYS A 25 6.97 8.55 9.18
N ILE A 26 6.40 8.06 8.08
CA ILE A 26 4.96 7.87 7.90
C ILE A 26 4.59 6.44 8.32
N TRP A 27 3.62 6.30 9.23
CA TRP A 27 3.17 5.00 9.75
C TRP A 27 1.72 4.79 9.36
N LEU A 28 1.49 3.87 8.43
CA LEU A 28 0.18 3.56 7.89
C LEU A 28 0.00 2.05 7.80
N ASP A 29 -1.24 1.63 7.98
CA ASP A 29 -1.69 0.33 7.47
C ASP A 29 -2.15 0.56 6.04
N VAL A 30 -1.46 -0.03 5.08
CA VAL A 30 -1.77 0.12 3.66
C VAL A 30 -2.26 -1.21 3.10
N VAL A 31 -3.43 -1.19 2.46
CA VAL A 31 -3.92 -2.33 1.69
C VAL A 31 -3.74 -2.01 0.21
N ILE A 32 -2.83 -2.73 -0.43
CA ILE A 32 -2.58 -2.65 -1.86
C ILE A 32 -3.55 -3.59 -2.56
N VAL A 33 -4.36 -3.05 -3.47
CA VAL A 33 -5.38 -3.81 -4.20
C VAL A 33 -5.02 -3.81 -5.68
N ILE A 34 -4.66 -4.97 -6.21
CA ILE A 34 -4.07 -5.14 -7.55
C ILE A 34 -5.06 -5.85 -8.46
N ASP A 35 -5.40 -5.23 -9.59
CA ASP A 35 -6.10 -5.91 -10.68
C ASP A 35 -5.15 -6.93 -11.32
N THR A 36 -5.53 -8.20 -11.35
CA THR A 36 -4.76 -9.26 -12.01
C THR A 36 -5.49 -9.87 -13.20
N SER A 37 -6.62 -9.29 -13.62
CA SER A 37 -7.39 -9.75 -14.76
C SER A 37 -6.59 -9.72 -16.06
N VAL A 38 -7.04 -10.48 -17.07
CA VAL A 38 -6.42 -10.55 -18.40
C VAL A 38 -6.26 -9.16 -19.04
N GLY A 39 -7.14 -8.20 -18.70
CA GLY A 39 -7.07 -6.82 -19.18
C GLY A 39 -5.79 -6.08 -18.79
N MET A 40 -5.14 -6.47 -17.67
CA MET A 40 -3.87 -5.88 -17.25
C MET A 40 -2.68 -6.37 -18.08
N SER A 41 -2.76 -7.58 -18.65
CA SER A 41 -1.63 -8.29 -19.28
C SER A 41 -0.45 -8.52 -18.32
N ASN A 42 0.47 -9.43 -18.67
CA ASN A 42 1.69 -9.64 -17.89
C ASN A 42 2.52 -8.36 -17.76
N ALA A 43 2.62 -7.57 -18.84
CA ALA A 43 3.40 -6.34 -18.83
C ALA A 43 2.79 -5.26 -17.93
N GLY A 44 1.47 -5.13 -17.91
CA GLY A 44 0.80 -4.14 -17.05
C GLY A 44 0.86 -4.53 -15.58
N VAL A 45 0.71 -5.82 -15.24
CA VAL A 45 0.94 -6.27 -13.87
C VAL A 45 2.39 -6.00 -13.45
N THR A 46 3.38 -6.36 -14.27
CA THR A 46 4.79 -6.04 -14.01
C THR A 46 5.02 -4.55 -13.74
N GLN A 47 4.36 -3.66 -14.49
CA GLN A 47 4.46 -2.21 -14.26
C GLN A 47 3.86 -1.79 -12.92
N VAL A 48 2.68 -2.31 -12.56
CA VAL A 48 2.07 -2.04 -11.25
C VAL A 48 2.96 -2.51 -10.10
N LEU A 49 3.59 -3.68 -10.23
CA LEU A 49 4.53 -4.18 -9.22
C LEU A 49 5.77 -3.29 -9.11
N ALA A 50 6.31 -2.80 -10.23
CA ALA A 50 7.41 -1.85 -10.24
C ALA A 50 7.03 -0.51 -9.57
N ASP A 51 5.82 -0.01 -9.82
CA ASP A 51 5.32 1.23 -9.20
C ASP A 51 5.17 1.06 -7.69
N ILE A 52 4.64 -0.09 -7.23
CA ILE A 52 4.57 -0.44 -5.81
C ILE A 52 5.98 -0.47 -5.21
N SER A 53 6.94 -1.15 -5.86
CA SER A 53 8.33 -1.17 -5.38
C SER A 53 8.92 0.24 -5.27
N SER A 54 8.62 1.12 -6.24
CA SER A 54 9.09 2.50 -6.21
C SER A 54 8.47 3.33 -5.08
N VAL A 55 7.18 3.14 -4.78
CA VAL A 55 6.49 3.86 -3.71
C VAL A 55 6.98 3.41 -2.33
N PHE A 56 7.15 2.11 -2.13
CA PHE A 56 7.50 1.54 -0.83
C PHE A 56 9.00 1.36 -0.59
N GLY A 57 9.85 1.64 -1.58
CA GLY A 57 11.30 1.40 -1.51
C GLY A 57 12.00 2.07 -0.31
N GLU A 58 11.49 3.23 0.12
CA GLU A 58 12.02 3.97 1.28
C GLU A 58 11.12 3.88 2.52
N THR A 59 10.03 3.11 2.43
CA THR A 59 9.10 2.90 3.55
C THR A 59 9.61 1.79 4.44
N ILE A 60 9.62 2.03 5.76
CA ILE A 60 9.97 1.00 6.74
C ILE A 60 8.74 0.10 6.95
N ILE A 61 8.79 -1.12 6.41
CA ILE A 61 7.81 -2.17 6.68
C ILE A 61 8.36 -3.09 7.74
N ALA A 62 7.63 -3.24 8.84
CA ALA A 62 8.02 -4.07 9.96
C ALA A 62 6.79 -4.49 10.78
N GLN A 63 7.03 -5.25 11.85
CA GLN A 63 6.02 -5.58 12.85
C GLN A 63 6.52 -5.14 14.23
N GLY A 64 5.60 -4.77 15.14
CA GLY A 64 5.91 -4.51 16.55
C GLY A 64 5.58 -3.09 17.01
N GLU A 65 6.39 -2.53 17.90
CA GLU A 65 6.28 -1.14 18.35
C GLU A 65 7.35 -0.26 17.66
N GLY A 66 7.01 0.99 17.37
CA GLY A 66 7.93 1.96 16.78
C GLY A 66 7.44 2.50 15.45
N GLU A 67 8.33 3.22 14.76
CA GLU A 67 8.04 3.98 13.56
C GLU A 67 8.03 3.09 12.30
N HIS A 68 6.92 2.42 11.98
CA HIS A 68 6.82 1.56 10.79
C HIS A 68 5.41 1.50 10.21
N SER A 69 5.32 1.10 8.95
CA SER A 69 4.08 0.80 8.24
C SER A 69 3.87 -0.71 8.13
N ARG A 70 2.63 -1.12 7.91
CA ARG A 70 2.24 -2.50 7.61
C ARG A 70 1.53 -2.54 6.26
N VAL A 71 1.78 -3.59 5.49
CA VAL A 71 1.22 -3.72 4.14
C VAL A 71 0.47 -5.04 4.02
N ALA A 72 -0.75 -4.97 3.53
CA ALA A 72 -1.50 -6.11 3.04
C ALA A 72 -1.61 -6.02 1.52
N VAL A 73 -1.64 -7.18 0.87
CA VAL A 73 -1.78 -7.29 -0.58
C VAL A 73 -3.00 -8.12 -0.89
N VAL A 74 -3.89 -7.54 -1.68
CA VAL A 74 -5.08 -8.17 -2.20
C VAL A 74 -5.03 -8.11 -3.72
N THR A 75 -5.26 -9.24 -4.36
CA THR A 75 -5.45 -9.28 -5.82
C THR A 75 -6.93 -9.40 -6.12
N TYR A 76 -7.37 -8.85 -7.25
CA TYR A 76 -8.73 -9.06 -7.72
C TYR A 76 -8.81 -9.28 -9.23
N ASP A 77 -9.77 -10.13 -9.59
CA ASP A 77 -10.24 -10.39 -10.94
C ASP A 77 -11.77 -10.50 -10.90
N SER A 78 -12.39 -11.64 -11.27
CA SER A 78 -13.80 -11.90 -10.97
C SER A 78 -14.07 -11.97 -9.46
N LYS A 79 -13.07 -12.31 -8.64
CA LYS A 79 -13.11 -12.35 -7.18
C LYS A 79 -11.92 -11.60 -6.56
N ALA A 80 -11.97 -11.35 -5.25
CA ALA A 80 -10.84 -10.80 -4.50
C ALA A 80 -10.21 -11.87 -3.62
N GLU A 81 -8.88 -11.87 -3.56
CA GLU A 81 -8.08 -12.83 -2.80
C GLU A 81 -7.03 -12.08 -1.98
N VAL A 82 -6.97 -12.37 -0.68
CA VAL A 82 -5.87 -11.88 0.16
C VAL A 82 -4.63 -12.71 -0.15
N ARG A 83 -3.58 -12.07 -0.65
CA ARG A 83 -2.28 -12.68 -0.89
C ARG A 83 -1.39 -12.58 0.34
N HIS A 84 -1.41 -11.42 0.99
CA HIS A 84 -0.69 -11.14 2.22
C HIS A 84 -1.54 -10.27 3.14
N SER A 85 -1.59 -10.62 4.42
CA SER A 85 -2.24 -9.86 5.48
C SER A 85 -1.28 -8.83 6.09
N LEU A 86 -1.78 -7.91 6.92
CA LEU A 86 -0.97 -6.82 7.48
C LEU A 86 0.19 -7.31 8.36
N THR A 87 0.10 -8.54 8.90
CA THR A 87 1.13 -9.13 9.76
C THR A 87 2.15 -9.99 9.04
N ASP A 88 2.01 -10.19 7.73
CA ASP A 88 2.79 -11.22 7.02
C ASP A 88 4.22 -10.76 6.71
N PHE A 89 4.42 -9.47 6.42
CA PHE A 89 5.73 -8.91 6.10
C PHE A 89 6.44 -8.37 7.34
N LYS A 90 7.65 -8.86 7.61
CA LYS A 90 8.46 -8.44 8.76
C LYS A 90 9.56 -7.45 8.38
N SER A 91 9.83 -7.29 7.09
CA SER A 91 10.77 -6.31 6.55
C SER A 91 10.30 -5.77 5.21
N THR A 92 10.83 -4.61 4.81
CA THR A 92 10.63 -4.07 3.46
C THR A 92 11.16 -5.02 2.39
N GLU A 93 12.28 -5.71 2.64
CA GLU A 93 12.86 -6.69 1.71
C GLU A 93 11.92 -7.88 1.47
N GLU A 94 11.33 -8.44 2.54
CA GLU A 94 10.35 -9.53 2.43
C GLU A 94 9.12 -9.11 1.60
N MET A 95 8.63 -7.89 1.82
CA MET A 95 7.55 -7.34 1.00
C MET A 95 7.99 -7.23 -0.47
N MET A 96 9.17 -6.68 -0.74
CA MET A 96 9.67 -6.45 -2.10
C MET A 96 9.84 -7.75 -2.88
N GLU A 97 10.35 -8.81 -2.25
CA GLU A 97 10.46 -10.12 -2.88
C GLU A 97 9.08 -10.73 -3.16
N ALA A 98 8.18 -10.70 -2.17
CA ALA A 98 6.88 -11.35 -2.27
C ALA A 98 5.95 -10.73 -3.32
N ILE A 99 5.97 -9.40 -3.50
CA ILE A 99 5.10 -8.76 -4.50
C ILE A 99 5.44 -9.17 -5.94
N TRP A 100 6.69 -9.56 -6.22
CA TRP A 100 7.08 -10.04 -7.56
C TRP A 100 6.53 -11.42 -7.91
N ASP A 101 6.08 -12.19 -6.92
CA ASP A 101 5.46 -13.51 -7.11
C ASP A 101 3.94 -13.43 -7.40
N ILE A 102 3.39 -12.23 -7.51
CA ILE A 102 1.96 -12.03 -7.77
C ILE A 102 1.61 -12.50 -9.20
N PRO A 103 0.73 -13.53 -9.34
CA PRO A 103 0.43 -14.08 -10.65
C PRO A 103 -0.62 -13.25 -11.39
N CYS A 104 -0.54 -13.28 -12.72
CA CYS A 104 -1.64 -12.85 -13.58
C CYS A 104 -2.75 -13.91 -13.58
N SER A 105 -4.00 -13.46 -13.65
CA SER A 105 -5.18 -14.32 -13.76
C SER A 105 -5.53 -14.62 -15.22
N SER A 106 -6.23 -15.73 -15.43
CA SER A 106 -6.88 -16.07 -16.71
C SER A 106 -8.29 -15.49 -16.84
N GLU A 107 -8.81 -14.84 -15.79
CA GLU A 107 -10.13 -14.24 -15.76
C GLU A 107 -10.17 -12.92 -16.55
N THR A 108 -11.18 -12.75 -17.40
CA THR A 108 -11.37 -11.53 -18.21
C THR A 108 -12.12 -10.43 -17.46
N VAL A 109 -12.65 -10.73 -16.28
CA VAL A 109 -13.44 -9.81 -15.47
C VAL A 109 -12.52 -9.10 -14.48
N SER A 110 -12.66 -7.78 -14.40
CA SER A 110 -12.09 -6.94 -13.35
C SER A 110 -13.22 -6.45 -12.45
N ASN A 111 -13.31 -7.00 -11.25
CA ASN A 111 -14.37 -6.72 -10.28
C ASN A 111 -13.80 -6.14 -8.99
N LEU A 112 -13.46 -4.85 -9.00
CA LEU A 112 -13.00 -4.14 -7.81
C LEU A 112 -14.00 -4.23 -6.63
N LYS A 113 -15.30 -4.35 -6.94
CA LYS A 113 -16.35 -4.54 -5.91
C LYS A 113 -16.28 -5.90 -5.22
N ALA A 114 -15.51 -6.85 -5.74
CA ALA A 114 -15.24 -8.11 -5.05
C ALA A 114 -14.45 -7.86 -3.76
N TYR A 115 -13.56 -6.85 -3.74
CA TYR A 115 -12.81 -6.44 -2.57
C TYR A 115 -13.68 -5.66 -1.56
N ASP A 116 -14.57 -4.79 -2.06
CA ASP A 116 -15.43 -3.90 -1.24
C ASP A 116 -16.46 -4.63 -0.35
N LYS A 117 -16.54 -5.96 -0.37
CA LYS A 117 -17.47 -6.72 0.48
C LYS A 117 -17.09 -6.77 1.97
N GLY A 118 -15.99 -6.11 2.37
CA GLY A 118 -15.41 -6.19 3.72
C GLY A 118 -15.85 -5.13 4.74
N CYS A 119 -16.48 -4.01 4.37
CA CYS A 119 -16.91 -3.00 5.34
C CYS A 119 -18.34 -3.24 5.84
N LYS A 120 -18.56 -4.32 6.60
CA LYS A 120 -19.78 -4.46 7.42
C LYS A 120 -19.51 -3.97 8.85
N PRO A 121 -20.38 -3.13 9.43
CA PRO A 121 -20.25 -2.70 10.82
C PRO A 121 -20.22 -3.92 11.76
N HIS A 122 -19.33 -3.85 12.75
CA HIS A 122 -19.00 -4.89 13.73
C HIS A 122 -20.18 -5.81 14.09
N GLY A 123 -20.02 -7.12 13.85
CA GLY A 123 -20.90 -8.14 14.41
C GLY A 123 -21.28 -9.33 13.53
N VAL A 124 -20.78 -9.45 12.28
CA VAL A 124 -21.17 -10.57 11.41
C VAL A 124 -19.97 -11.19 10.70
N THR A 125 -19.67 -12.42 11.14
CA THR A 125 -18.82 -13.50 10.59
C THR A 125 -18.09 -13.26 9.25
N SER A 126 -16.76 -13.39 9.32
CA SER A 126 -15.76 -13.35 8.23
C SER A 126 -15.95 -14.45 7.15
N PRO A 127 -15.43 -14.26 5.93
CA PRO A 127 -14.00 -14.48 5.68
C PRO A 127 -13.38 -13.41 4.77
N VAL A 128 -12.87 -12.33 5.35
CA VAL A 128 -11.63 -11.62 4.97
C VAL A 128 -11.12 -11.00 6.26
N VAL A 129 -10.47 -11.80 7.11
CA VAL A 129 -9.76 -11.25 8.27
C VAL A 129 -8.39 -10.82 7.73
N LEU A 130 -8.21 -9.52 7.52
CA LEU A 130 -6.89 -8.91 7.57
C LEU A 130 -6.48 -8.98 9.05
N ALA A 131 -5.92 -10.11 9.46
CA ALA A 131 -5.28 -10.26 10.77
C ALA A 131 -3.88 -9.66 10.71
#